data_AF-A0AAD8Y1A9-F1
#
_entry.id   AF-A0AAD8Y1A9-F1
#
_cell.length_a   1.000
_cell.length_b   1.000
_cell.length_c   1.000
_cell.angle_alpha   90.00
_cell.angle_beta   90.00
_cell.angle_gamma   90.00
#
_symmetry.space_group_name_H-M   'P 1'
#
loop_
_entity.id
_entity.type
_entity.pdbx_description
1 polymer ?
#
loop_
_entity_poly.entity_id
_entity_poly.type
_entity_poly.pdbx_seq_one_letter_code
_entity_poly.pdbx_strand_id
1 'polypeptide(L)'
;MPQNSSHNRRHAATMNAVITAAANQARQKPVKLSHNQEVARLYRKSLKTLSSWVIDRDIFLEEATIMRSRFDSERGCSNAKAVRLLKEGKAELFEFTHPDPYCVPFMPGGSLFMRNPPPPLEICFPDGDIPADAPKHTLNPDMSVCMPETGKVAVGSVLVDFGKKNME
;
A
#
# COMPACT_ATOMS: atom_id res chain seq x y z
N MET A 1 52.23 -9.97 -12.19
CA MET A 1 51.49 -8.73 -12.51
C MET A 1 50.00 -8.92 -12.18
N PRO A 2 49.52 -8.62 -10.95
CA PRO A 2 48.11 -8.76 -10.57
C PRO A 2 47.49 -7.38 -10.30
N GLN A 3 47.33 -6.53 -11.32
CA GLN A 3 46.76 -5.17 -11.15
C GLN A 3 45.33 -5.04 -11.72
N ASN A 4 44.85 -5.99 -12.55
CA ASN A 4 43.58 -5.85 -13.29
C ASN A 4 42.30 -6.31 -12.57
N SER A 5 42.39 -7.07 -11.47
CA SER A 5 41.19 -7.60 -10.78
C SER A 5 40.49 -6.58 -9.87
N SER A 6 41.23 -5.59 -9.35
CA SER A 6 40.68 -4.57 -8.45
C SER A 6 39.97 -3.44 -9.21
N HIS A 7 40.46 -3.09 -10.40
CA HIS A 7 39.90 -2.02 -11.24
C HIS A 7 38.51 -2.40 -11.79
N ASN A 8 38.35 -3.66 -12.22
CA ASN A 8 37.09 -4.16 -12.78
C ASN A 8 35.97 -4.28 -11.72
N ARG A 9 36.33 -4.66 -10.48
CA ARG A 9 35.39 -4.70 -9.33
C ARG A 9 34.91 -3.31 -8.92
N ARG A 10 35.76 -2.28 -9.00
CA ARG A 10 35.38 -0.89 -8.72
C ARG A 10 34.39 -0.37 -9.76
N HIS A 11 34.62 -0.61 -11.05
CA HIS A 11 33.68 -0.20 -12.10
C HIS A 11 32.29 -0.85 -12.00
N ALA A 12 32.22 -2.14 -11.69
CA ALA A 12 30.94 -2.83 -11.48
C ALA A 12 30.18 -2.30 -10.25
N ALA A 13 30.88 -1.99 -9.15
CA ALA A 13 30.29 -1.37 -7.96
C ALA A 13 29.77 0.05 -8.26
N THR A 14 30.52 0.84 -9.04
CA THR A 14 30.09 2.17 -9.48
C THR A 14 28.86 2.11 -10.39
N MET A 15 28.82 1.16 -11.33
CA MET A 15 27.65 0.94 -12.21
C MET A 15 26.40 0.57 -11.42
N ASN A 16 26.50 -0.36 -10.46
CA ASN A 16 25.38 -0.73 -9.60
C ASN A 16 24.90 0.44 -8.74
N ALA A 17 25.83 1.26 -8.21
CA ALA A 17 25.49 2.45 -7.45
C ALA A 17 24.77 3.51 -8.30
N VAL A 18 25.22 3.72 -9.54
CA VAL A 18 24.60 4.65 -10.50
C VAL A 18 23.21 4.15 -10.91
N ILE A 19 23.04 2.86 -11.19
CA ILE A 19 21.74 2.26 -11.52
C ILE A 19 20.79 2.38 -10.31
N THR A 20 21.27 2.10 -9.09
CA THR A 20 20.48 2.24 -7.87
C THR A 20 20.10 3.70 -7.60
N ALA A 21 21.03 4.64 -7.82
CA ALA A 21 20.77 6.08 -7.67
C ALA A 21 19.76 6.59 -8.72
N ALA A 22 19.90 6.17 -9.98
CA ALA A 22 18.95 6.47 -11.05
C ALA A 22 17.57 5.89 -10.77
N ALA A 23 17.50 4.64 -10.29
CA ALA A 23 16.25 4.01 -9.87
C ALA A 23 15.60 4.75 -8.69
N ASN A 24 16.40 5.20 -7.71
CA ASN A 24 15.92 5.99 -6.57
C ASN A 24 15.42 7.38 -6.99
N GLN A 25 16.01 7.98 -8.04
CA GLN A 25 15.54 9.26 -8.61
C GLN A 25 14.25 9.10 -9.40
N ALA A 26 14.09 7.98 -10.14
CA ALA A 26 12.89 7.66 -10.90
C ALA A 26 11.72 7.18 -10.01
N ARG A 27 12.01 6.67 -8.81
CA ARG A 27 11.00 6.23 -7.84
C ARG A 27 10.21 7.44 -7.34
N GLN A 28 8.88 7.41 -7.49
CA GLN A 28 8.02 8.42 -6.90
C GLN A 28 8.22 8.51 -5.38
N LYS A 29 8.41 9.72 -4.86
CA LYS A 29 8.50 9.94 -3.41
C LYS A 29 7.16 9.60 -2.76
N PRO A 30 7.13 8.81 -1.67
CA PRO A 30 5.89 8.53 -0.96
C PRO A 30 5.30 9.83 -0.42
N VAL A 31 3.97 9.92 -0.43
CA VAL A 31 3.25 11.07 0.13
C VAL A 31 3.52 11.15 1.64
N LYS A 32 4.09 12.26 2.11
CA LYS A 32 4.28 12.51 3.54
C LYS A 32 2.92 12.69 4.20
N LEU A 33 2.62 11.85 5.17
CA LEU A 33 1.34 11.86 5.87
C LEU A 33 1.35 12.89 7.00
N SER A 34 0.20 13.51 7.24
CA SER A 34 -0.02 14.25 8.48
C SER A 34 -0.21 13.28 9.65
N HIS A 35 0.06 13.73 10.87
CA HIS A 35 -0.14 12.91 12.07
C HIS A 35 -1.56 12.33 12.15
N ASN A 36 -2.58 13.14 11.84
CA ASN A 36 -3.98 12.69 11.82
C ASN A 36 -4.21 11.58 10.77
N GLN A 37 -3.56 11.67 9.61
CA GLN A 37 -3.62 10.63 8.58
C GLN A 37 -2.92 9.34 9.04
N GLU A 38 -1.79 9.44 9.75
CA GLU A 38 -1.11 8.30 10.32
C GLU A 38 -1.95 7.59 11.38
N VAL A 39 -2.55 8.34 12.32
CA VAL A 39 -3.46 7.80 13.35
C VAL A 39 -4.67 7.14 12.68
N ALA A 40 -5.27 7.78 11.69
CA ALA A 40 -6.41 7.22 10.97
C ALA A 40 -6.05 5.92 10.21
N ARG A 41 -4.81 5.83 9.68
CA ARG A 41 -4.31 4.60 9.06
C ARG A 41 -4.05 3.51 10.10
N LEU A 42 -3.43 3.86 11.23
CA LEU A 42 -3.19 2.93 12.34
C LEU A 42 -4.52 2.31 12.81
N TYR A 43 -5.54 3.13 13.06
CA TYR A 43 -6.88 2.66 13.46
C TYR A 43 -7.54 1.75 12.40
N ARG A 44 -7.45 2.12 11.11
CA ARG A 44 -7.97 1.27 10.03
C ARG A 44 -7.23 -0.07 9.95
N LYS A 45 -5.92 -0.08 10.16
CA LYS A 45 -5.11 -1.31 10.16
C LYS A 45 -5.42 -2.17 11.37
N SER A 46 -5.55 -1.59 12.56
CA SER A 46 -5.87 -2.35 13.78
C SER A 46 -7.23 -3.05 13.69
N LEU A 47 -8.26 -2.39 13.13
CA LEU A 47 -9.55 -3.04 12.87
C LEU A 47 -9.46 -4.18 11.84
N LYS A 48 -8.66 -4.03 10.79
CA LYS A 48 -8.45 -5.10 9.80
C LYS A 48 -7.71 -6.30 10.40
N THR A 49 -6.69 -6.04 11.21
CA THR A 49 -5.96 -7.07 11.95
C THR A 49 -6.89 -7.79 12.92
N LEU A 50 -7.70 -7.05 13.69
CA LEU A 50 -8.72 -7.60 14.57
C LEU A 50 -9.69 -8.51 13.81
N SER A 51 -10.21 -8.03 12.67
CA SER A 51 -11.11 -8.82 11.80
C SER A 51 -10.44 -10.05 11.17
N SER A 52 -9.11 -10.10 11.09
CA SER A 52 -8.40 -11.28 10.58
C SER A 52 -8.23 -12.34 11.66
N TRP A 53 -8.15 -11.94 12.94
CA TRP A 53 -8.10 -12.87 14.08
C TRP A 53 -9.49 -13.35 14.50
N VAL A 54 -10.44 -12.43 14.57
CA VAL A 54 -11.80 -12.69 15.05
C VAL A 54 -12.70 -12.99 13.87
N ILE A 55 -13.11 -14.24 13.74
CA ILE A 55 -13.99 -14.71 12.67
C ILE A 55 -15.45 -14.31 12.96
N ASP A 56 -15.87 -14.38 14.23
CA ASP A 56 -17.24 -14.08 14.64
C ASP A 56 -17.50 -12.56 14.68
N ARG A 57 -18.66 -12.15 14.16
CA ARG A 57 -19.02 -10.75 14.05
C ARG A 57 -19.34 -10.12 15.40
N ASP A 58 -19.94 -10.85 16.32
CA ASP A 58 -20.38 -10.29 17.60
C ASP A 58 -19.18 -9.95 18.49
N ILE A 59 -18.23 -10.88 18.58
CA ILE A 59 -16.95 -10.68 19.27
C ILE A 59 -16.18 -9.53 18.61
N PHE A 60 -16.15 -9.47 17.27
CA PHE A 60 -15.50 -8.38 16.56
C PHE A 60 -16.10 -7.02 16.92
N LEU A 61 -17.43 -6.91 17.04
CA LEU A 61 -18.10 -5.64 17.35
C LEU A 61 -17.80 -5.18 18.78
N GLU A 62 -17.76 -6.10 19.74
CA GLU A 62 -17.37 -5.81 21.13
C GLU A 62 -15.93 -5.28 21.18
N GLU A 63 -14.98 -6.03 20.62
CA GLU A 63 -13.56 -5.66 20.61
C GLU A 63 -13.29 -4.38 19.80
N ALA A 64 -14.00 -4.17 18.68
CA ALA A 64 -13.89 -2.94 17.90
C ALA A 64 -14.37 -1.71 18.69
N THR A 65 -15.39 -1.89 19.54
CA THR A 65 -15.90 -0.83 20.42
C THR A 65 -14.89 -0.48 21.50
N ILE A 66 -14.27 -1.49 22.12
CA ILE A 66 -13.18 -1.30 23.10
C ILE A 66 -11.98 -0.61 22.43
N MET A 67 -11.61 -1.04 21.22
CA MET A 67 -10.54 -0.40 20.47
C MET A 67 -10.87 1.06 20.18
N ARG A 68 -12.10 1.36 19.75
CA ARG A 68 -12.54 2.74 19.50
C ARG A 68 -12.43 3.61 20.76
N SER A 69 -12.86 3.10 21.92
CA SER A 69 -12.79 3.85 23.18
C SER A 69 -11.35 4.17 23.59
N ARG A 70 -10.39 3.25 23.37
CA ARG A 70 -8.94 3.49 23.59
C ARG A 70 -8.39 4.64 22.73
N PHE A 71 -8.83 4.76 21.47
CA PHE A 71 -8.41 5.87 20.60
C PHE A 71 -9.08 7.19 20.99
N ASP A 72 -10.37 7.14 21.33
CA ASP A 72 -11.13 8.34 21.71
C ASP A 72 -10.70 8.90 23.08
N SER A 73 -10.25 8.06 24.02
CA SER A 73 -9.73 8.51 25.34
C SER A 73 -8.45 9.34 25.25
N GLU A 74 -7.65 9.13 24.20
CA GLU A 74 -6.38 9.84 23.97
C GLU A 74 -6.51 10.94 22.90
N ARG A 75 -7.74 11.25 22.50
CA ARG A 75 -8.02 12.29 21.52
C ARG A 75 -7.67 13.67 22.09
N GLY A 76 -6.86 14.43 21.35
CA GLY A 76 -6.44 15.78 21.76
C GLY A 76 -5.33 15.80 22.81
N CYS A 77 -4.61 14.69 23.02
CA CYS A 77 -3.43 14.67 23.87
C CYS A 77 -2.30 15.59 23.33
N SER A 78 -1.35 15.93 24.21
CA SER A 78 -0.16 16.72 23.83
C SER A 78 0.63 16.04 22.72
N ASN A 79 1.20 16.83 21.80
CA ASN A 79 1.97 16.35 20.64
C ASN A 79 3.07 15.34 21.02
N ALA A 80 3.78 15.55 22.14
CA ALA A 80 4.82 14.64 22.60
C ALA A 80 4.24 13.25 22.99
N LYS A 81 3.06 13.24 23.63
CA LYS A 81 2.34 12.01 23.99
C LYS A 81 1.79 11.33 22.73
N ALA A 82 1.23 12.10 21.79
CA ALA A 82 0.66 11.59 20.55
C ALA A 82 1.70 10.85 19.68
N VAL A 83 2.90 11.41 19.53
CA VAL A 83 4.01 10.76 18.80
C VAL A 83 4.44 9.46 19.47
N ARG A 84 4.52 9.46 20.82
CA ARG A 84 4.87 8.25 21.58
C ARG A 84 3.82 7.16 21.41
N LEU A 85 2.54 7.49 21.61
CA LEU A 85 1.42 6.55 21.45
C LEU A 85 1.34 5.98 20.03
N LEU A 86 1.63 6.80 19.02
CA LEU A 86 1.65 6.35 17.64
C LEU A 86 2.76 5.32 17.38
N LYS A 87 3.94 5.51 17.99
CA LYS A 87 5.04 4.54 17.91
C LYS A 87 4.68 3.24 18.65
N GLU A 88 4.13 3.35 19.86
CA GLU A 88 3.69 2.21 20.67
C GLU A 88 2.59 1.41 19.94
N GLY A 89 1.57 2.08 19.40
CA GLY A 89 0.49 1.44 18.67
C GLY A 89 0.96 0.79 17.36
N LYS A 90 1.95 1.36 16.65
CA LYS A 90 2.58 0.71 15.49
C LYS A 90 3.33 -0.57 15.90
N ALA A 91 3.98 -0.58 17.06
CA ALA A 91 4.67 -1.76 17.57
C ALA A 91 3.68 -2.86 18.00
N GLU A 92 2.61 -2.49 18.73
CA GLU A 92 1.51 -3.39 19.09
C GLU A 92 0.88 -4.01 17.84
N LEU A 93 0.56 -3.20 16.83
CA LEU A 93 0.02 -3.69 15.56
C LEU A 93 0.94 -4.70 14.86
N PHE A 94 2.26 -4.45 14.89
CA PHE A 94 3.24 -5.34 14.28
C PHE A 94 3.33 -6.69 15.01
N GLU A 95 3.29 -6.68 16.33
CA GLU A 95 3.30 -7.87 17.17
C GLU A 95 2.07 -8.75 16.90
N PHE A 96 0.89 -8.13 16.85
CA PHE A 96 -0.38 -8.81 16.60
C PHE A 96 -0.71 -9.00 15.10
N THR A 97 0.24 -8.82 14.20
CA THR A 97 -0.02 -9.03 12.77
C THR A 97 -0.34 -10.50 12.48
N HIS A 98 -1.52 -10.77 11.92
CA HIS A 98 -1.94 -12.12 11.54
C HIS A 98 -0.99 -12.69 10.45
N PRO A 99 -0.59 -13.98 10.54
CA PRO A 99 0.31 -14.58 9.54
C PRO A 99 -0.28 -14.64 8.13
N ASP A 100 -1.60 -14.79 8.02
CA ASP A 100 -2.34 -14.82 6.75
C ASP A 100 -3.54 -13.86 6.80
N PRO A 101 -3.32 -12.54 6.64
CA PRO A 101 -4.37 -11.54 6.82
C PRO A 101 -5.43 -11.62 5.71
N TYR A 102 -6.69 -11.36 6.04
CA TYR A 102 -7.76 -11.35 5.04
C TYR A 102 -7.50 -10.29 3.96
N CYS A 103 -7.40 -10.74 2.71
CA CYS A 103 -7.26 -9.88 1.54
C CYS A 103 -8.52 -9.95 0.67
N VAL A 104 -8.99 -8.80 0.21
CA VAL A 104 -10.12 -8.73 -0.71
C VAL A 104 -9.74 -9.41 -2.03
N PRO A 105 -10.58 -10.29 -2.62
CA PRO A 105 -10.17 -11.16 -3.72
C PRO A 105 -9.54 -10.45 -4.93
N PHE A 106 -10.07 -9.30 -5.34
CA PHE A 106 -9.59 -8.55 -6.50
C PHE A 106 -8.45 -7.56 -6.19
N MET A 107 -8.16 -7.30 -4.90
CA MET A 107 -7.08 -6.42 -4.51
C MET A 107 -5.72 -7.13 -4.67
N PRO A 108 -4.62 -6.38 -4.83
CA PRO A 108 -3.29 -6.99 -4.88
C PRO A 108 -3.00 -7.91 -3.69
N GLY A 109 -2.66 -9.17 -3.97
CA GLY A 109 -2.49 -10.23 -2.97
C GLY A 109 -3.73 -11.08 -2.70
N GLY A 110 -4.87 -10.74 -3.30
CA GLY A 110 -6.08 -11.56 -3.30
C GLY A 110 -6.09 -12.62 -4.40
N SER A 111 -6.99 -13.59 -4.30
CA SER A 111 -7.07 -14.76 -5.19
C SER A 111 -7.53 -14.46 -6.63
N LEU A 112 -8.20 -13.33 -6.86
CA LEU A 112 -8.71 -12.90 -8.16
C LEU A 112 -7.92 -11.73 -8.76
N PHE A 113 -6.83 -11.30 -8.12
CA PHE A 113 -5.99 -10.22 -8.60
C PHE A 113 -5.37 -10.56 -9.96
N MET A 114 -5.54 -9.68 -10.94
CA MET A 114 -5.07 -9.87 -12.33
C MET A 114 -5.52 -11.19 -12.97
N ARG A 115 -6.67 -11.76 -12.54
CA ARG A 115 -7.21 -12.98 -13.15
C ARG A 115 -7.73 -12.76 -14.57
N ASN A 116 -8.35 -11.61 -14.82
CA ASN A 116 -8.86 -11.22 -16.13
C ASN A 116 -8.67 -9.70 -16.37
N PRO A 117 -7.42 -9.23 -16.55
CA PRO A 117 -7.19 -7.83 -16.89
C PRO A 117 -7.71 -7.56 -18.32
N PRO A 118 -8.45 -6.46 -18.55
CA PRO A 118 -8.87 -6.12 -19.89
C PRO A 118 -7.64 -5.88 -20.77
N PRO A 119 -7.56 -6.48 -21.97
CA PRO A 119 -6.48 -6.19 -22.89
C PRO A 119 -6.49 -4.70 -23.29
N PRO A 120 -5.31 -4.10 -23.54
CA PRO A 120 -5.24 -2.74 -24.09
C PRO A 120 -6.09 -2.61 -25.36
N LEU A 121 -6.85 -1.52 -25.46
CA LEU A 121 -7.74 -1.27 -26.61
C LEU A 121 -6.97 -1.20 -27.93
N GLU A 122 -5.75 -0.64 -27.90
CA GLU A 122 -4.83 -0.58 -29.05
C GLU A 122 -4.49 -1.96 -29.63
N ILE A 123 -4.48 -2.99 -28.80
CA ILE A 123 -4.23 -4.37 -29.24
C ILE A 123 -5.49 -5.02 -29.80
N CYS A 124 -6.66 -4.68 -29.23
CA CYS A 124 -7.95 -5.23 -29.66
C CYS A 124 -8.41 -4.62 -30.99
N PHE A 125 -8.14 -3.35 -31.20
CA PHE A 125 -8.54 -2.56 -32.36
C PHE A 125 -7.30 -1.86 -32.96
N PRO A 126 -6.42 -2.61 -33.65
CA PRO A 126 -5.17 -2.07 -34.20
C PRO A 126 -5.41 -0.97 -35.25
N ASP A 127 -6.56 -1.00 -35.91
CA ASP A 127 -6.94 -0.02 -36.93
C ASP A 127 -7.45 1.30 -36.32
N GLY A 128 -7.62 1.37 -34.98
CA GLY A 128 -8.14 2.53 -34.27
C GLY A 128 -9.67 2.66 -34.30
N ASP A 129 -10.37 1.78 -35.01
CA ASP A 129 -11.83 1.71 -35.07
C ASP A 129 -12.41 1.09 -33.79
N ILE A 130 -12.46 1.89 -32.72
CA ILE A 130 -13.01 1.47 -31.43
C ILE A 130 -14.55 1.55 -31.46
N PRO A 131 -15.29 0.46 -31.19
CA PRO A 131 -16.74 0.46 -31.12
C PRO A 131 -17.29 1.47 -30.11
N ALA A 132 -18.45 2.07 -30.40
CA ALA A 132 -19.05 3.10 -29.56
C ALA A 132 -19.45 2.60 -28.16
N ASP A 133 -19.69 1.30 -28.03
CA ASP A 133 -20.04 0.54 -26.82
C ASP A 133 -18.83 0.11 -25.99
N ALA A 134 -17.59 0.29 -26.48
CA ALA A 134 -16.39 -0.07 -25.74
C ALA A 134 -16.23 0.76 -24.45
N PRO A 135 -15.73 0.16 -23.35
CA PRO A 135 -15.48 0.88 -22.11
C PRO A 135 -14.38 1.93 -22.31
N LYS A 136 -14.76 3.21 -22.20
CA LYS A 136 -13.86 4.36 -22.40
C LYS A 136 -13.02 4.72 -21.17
N HIS A 137 -13.27 4.06 -20.05
CA HIS A 137 -12.62 4.36 -18.78
C HIS A 137 -11.65 3.26 -18.40
N THR A 138 -10.52 3.65 -17.82
CA THR A 138 -9.60 2.71 -17.18
C THR A 138 -10.07 2.43 -15.75
N LEU A 139 -9.75 1.24 -15.24
CA LEU A 139 -10.05 0.83 -13.88
C LEU A 139 -8.75 0.75 -13.07
N ASN A 140 -8.81 1.21 -11.83
CA ASN A 140 -7.72 1.04 -10.86
C ASN A 140 -7.69 -0.38 -10.30
N PRO A 141 -6.59 -0.80 -9.63
CA PRO A 141 -6.52 -2.10 -8.95
C PRO A 141 -7.60 -2.32 -7.89
N ASP A 142 -8.22 -1.27 -7.37
CA ASP A 142 -9.34 -1.31 -6.42
C ASP A 142 -10.72 -1.39 -7.11
N MET A 143 -10.76 -1.67 -8.42
CA MET A 143 -11.95 -1.70 -9.29
C MET A 143 -12.67 -0.36 -9.44
N SER A 144 -12.08 0.75 -8.97
CA SER A 144 -12.68 2.08 -9.15
C SER A 144 -12.32 2.70 -10.50
N VAL A 145 -13.22 3.51 -11.04
CA VAL A 145 -12.99 4.25 -12.28
C VAL A 145 -11.84 5.23 -12.09
N CYS A 146 -10.85 5.16 -12.98
CA CYS A 146 -9.76 6.13 -13.02
C CYS A 146 -10.29 7.48 -13.48
N MET A 147 -10.38 8.44 -12.56
CA MET A 147 -10.71 9.82 -12.89
C MET A 147 -9.61 10.75 -12.37
N PRO A 148 -9.11 11.68 -13.21
CA PRO A 148 -8.12 12.66 -12.76
C PRO A 148 -8.67 13.57 -11.65
N GLU A 149 -9.97 13.87 -11.69
CA GLU A 149 -10.64 14.76 -10.73
C GLU A 149 -10.74 14.19 -9.31
N THR A 150 -10.88 12.87 -9.16
CA THR A 150 -10.96 12.21 -7.86
C THR A 150 -9.59 11.86 -7.27
N GLY A 151 -8.49 12.25 -7.94
CA GLY A 151 -7.13 11.88 -7.56
C GLY A 151 -6.80 10.40 -7.73
N LYS A 152 -7.73 9.63 -8.33
CA LYS A 152 -7.58 8.21 -8.65
C LYS A 152 -7.08 8.05 -10.08
N VAL A 153 -5.83 8.45 -10.30
CA VAL A 153 -5.21 8.45 -11.63
C VAL A 153 -4.59 7.08 -11.91
N ALA A 154 -4.75 6.58 -13.15
CA ALA A 154 -4.08 5.35 -13.62
C ALA A 154 -2.53 5.48 -13.64
N VAL A 155 -2.02 6.71 -13.56
CA VAL A 155 -0.60 7.05 -13.64
C VAL A 155 -0.14 7.54 -12.26
N GLY A 156 0.67 6.73 -11.58
CA GLY A 156 1.25 7.03 -10.28
C GLY A 156 1.20 5.86 -9.30
N SER A 157 1.68 6.08 -8.08
CA SER A 157 1.56 5.09 -7.00
C SER A 157 0.13 5.08 -6.43
N VAL A 158 -0.65 4.08 -6.81
CA VAL A 158 -1.87 3.73 -6.04
C VAL A 158 -1.38 3.12 -4.73
N LEU A 159 -1.65 3.79 -3.61
CA LEU A 159 -1.22 3.32 -2.30
C LEU A 159 -2.08 2.12 -1.88
N VAL A 160 -1.59 0.93 -2.20
CA VAL A 160 -2.18 -0.33 -1.78
C VAL A 160 -1.48 -0.74 -0.49
N ASP A 161 -2.22 -0.73 0.62
CA ASP A 161 -1.74 -1.24 1.91
C ASP A 161 -1.60 -2.76 1.80
N PHE A 162 -0.40 -3.24 1.46
CA PHE A 162 -0.04 -4.64 1.58
C PHE A 162 0.19 -4.97 3.05
N GLY A 163 -0.47 -6.01 3.57
CA GLY A 163 -0.24 -6.54 4.91
C GLY A 163 1.08 -7.30 5.06
N LYS A 164 2.13 -6.94 4.31
CA LYS A 164 3.45 -7.57 4.49
C LYS A 164 3.99 -7.16 5.86
N LYS A 165 4.44 -8.15 6.63
CA LYS A 165 5.14 -7.98 7.90
C LYS A 165 6.52 -7.36 7.67
N ASN A 166 6.55 -6.09 7.30
CA ASN A 166 7.76 -5.30 7.18
C ASN A 166 7.75 -4.27 8.32
N MET A 167 8.74 -4.30 9.20
CA MET A 167 9.07 -3.11 9.99
C MET A 167 9.62 -2.06 9.01
N GLU A 168 8.95 -0.91 8.94
CA GLU A 168 9.54 0.30 8.31
C GLU A 168 10.72 0.83 9.15
#